data_AF-A0A6N8W7H1-F1
#
_entry.id   AF-A0A6N8W7H1-F1
#
_cell.length_a   1.000
_cell.length_b   1.000
_cell.length_c   1.000
_cell.angle_alpha   90.00
_cell.angle_beta   90.00
_cell.angle_gamma   90.00
#
_symmetry.space_group_name_H-M   'P 1'
#
loop_
_entity.id
_entity.type
_entity.pdbx_description
1 polymer ?
#
loop_
_entity_poly.entity_id
_entity_poly.type
_entity_poly.pdbx_seq_one_letter_code
_entity_poly.pdbx_strand_id
1 'polypeptide(L)' 'MRYLTSRVYVMQKGDVVEAGKTQDVLERPQHSYTRLLIDSIPGR' A
#
# COMPACT_ATOMS: atom_id res chain seq x y z
N MET A 1 -5.33 14.37 3.85
CA MET A 1 -3.98 13.76 3.89
C MET A 1 -3.33 13.97 2.53
N ARG A 2 -2.24 14.75 2.42
CA ARG A 2 -1.48 14.84 1.16
C ARG A 2 -0.41 13.76 1.18
N TYR A 3 -0.49 12.80 0.26
CA TYR A 3 0.57 11.81 0.09
C TYR A 3 1.79 12.48 -0.54
N LEU A 4 2.95 12.35 0.11
CA LEU A 4 4.20 12.96 -0.34
C LEU A 4 4.81 12.23 -1.54
N THR A 5 4.34 11.01 -1.82
CA THR A 5 4.84 10.13 -2.87
C THR A 5 3.80 9.89 -3.95
N SER A 6 4.25 9.88 -5.21
CA SER A 6 3.39 9.60 -6.37
C SER A 6 3.23 8.10 -6.66
N ARG A 7 4.20 7.27 -6.23
CA ARG A 7 4.19 5.82 -6.43
C ARG A 7 4.68 5.08 -5.19
N VAL A 8 4.14 3.88 -4.98
CA VAL A 8 4.46 2.99 -3.87
C VAL A 8 4.78 1.60 -4.41
N TYR A 9 5.73 0.93 -3.75
CA TYR A 9 6.05 -0.47 -3.91
C TYR A 9 5.92 -1.16 -2.56
N VAL A 10 5.11 -2.21 -2.50
CA VAL A 10 4.91 -3.05 -1.33
C VAL A 10 5.73 -4.32 -1.51
N MET A 11 6.56 -4.63 -0.52
CA MET A 11 7.43 -5.79 -0.55
C MET A 11 7.07 -6.77 0.57
N GLN A 12 7.14 -8.06 0.26
CA GLN A 12 7.00 -9.14 1.23
C GLN A 12 8.05 -10.21 0.92
N LYS A 13 8.83 -10.62 1.93
CA LYS A 13 9.80 -11.73 1.82
C LYS A 13 10.83 -11.59 0.67
N GLY A 14 11.14 -10.37 0.26
CA GLY A 14 12.09 -10.09 -0.82
C GLY A 14 11.45 -9.90 -2.19
N ASP A 15 10.15 -10.13 -2.32
CA ASP A 15 9.41 -9.94 -3.56
C ASP A 15 8.55 -8.68 -3.51
N VAL A 16 8.44 -8.00 -4.65
CA VAL A 16 7.47 -6.90 -4.84
C VAL A 16 6.10 -7.53 -5.09
N VAL A 17 5.21 -7.41 -4.10
CA VAL A 17 3.87 -8.00 -4.15
C VAL A 17 2.82 -7.05 -4.71
N GLU A 18 3.07 -5.74 -4.65
CA GLU A 18 2.17 -4.74 -5.24
C GLU A 18 2.94 -3.44 -5.56
N ALA A 19 2.62 -2.80 -6.69
CA ALA A 19 3.24 -1.55 -7.09
C ALA A 19 2.27 -0.69 -7.89
N GLY A 20 2.20 0.60 -7.59
CA GLY A 20 1.21 1.47 -8.24
C GLY A 20 1.28 2.92 -7.79
N LYS A 21 0.28 3.71 -8.19
CA LYS A 21 0.11 5.05 -7.62
C LYS A 21 -0.24 4.88 -6.15
N THR A 22 0.29 5.78 -5.32
CA THR A 22 0.04 5.76 -3.87
C THR A 22 -1.45 5.68 -3.55
N GLN A 23 -2.26 6.44 -4.29
CA GLN A 23 -3.70 6.47 -4.11
C GLN A 23 -4.37 5.12 -4.45
N ASP A 24 -3.96 4.47 -5.55
CA ASP A 24 -4.52 3.17 -5.93
C ASP A 24 -4.16 2.07 -4.92
N VAL A 25 -2.90 2.05 -4.46
CA VAL A 25 -2.41 1.04 -3.49
C VAL A 25 -3.08 1.23 -2.12
N LEU A 26 -3.38 2.47 -1.72
CA LEU A 26 -4.00 2.77 -0.42
C LEU A 26 -5.53 2.69 -0.43
N GLU A 27 -6.19 3.17 -1.48
CA GLU A 27 -7.66 3.19 -1.56
C GLU A 27 -8.23 1.89 -2.13
N ARG A 28 -7.48 1.22 -3.02
CA ARG A 28 -7.91 0.00 -3.71
C ARG A 28 -6.80 -1.07 -3.71
N PRO A 29 -6.27 -1.45 -2.53
CA PRO A 29 -5.24 -2.48 -2.43
C PRO A 29 -5.71 -3.79 -3.08
N GLN A 30 -4.96 -4.28 -4.06
CA GLN A 30 -5.27 -5.53 -4.75
C GLN A 30 -4.72 -6.73 -3.99
N HIS A 31 -3.54 -6.59 -3.36
CA HIS A 31 -2.92 -7.70 -2.66
C HIS A 31 -3.42 -7.81 -1.22
N SER A 32 -3.69 -9.03 -0.75
CA SER A 32 -4.20 -9.29 0.60
C SER A 32 -3.24 -8.79 1.69
N TYR A 33 -1.93 -8.88 1.44
CA TYR A 33 -0.92 -8.36 2.36
C TYR A 33 -0.97 -6.82 2.49
N THR A 34 -1.16 -6.12 1.38
CA THR A 34 -1.28 -4.65 1.39
C THR A 34 -2.52 -4.21 2.18
N ARG A 35 -3.64 -4.94 2.06
CA ARG A 35 -4.84 -4.72 2.88
C ARG A 35 -4.55 -4.85 4.38
N LEU A 36 -3.89 -5.94 4.78
CA LEU A 36 -3.50 -6.14 6.18
C LEU A 36 -2.60 -5.02 6.69
N LEU A 37 -1.64 -4.55 5.88
CA LEU A 37 -0.79 -3.41 6.25
C LEU A 37 -1.61 -2.14 6.45
N ILE A 38 -2.53 -1.82 5.53
CA ILE A 38 -3.37 -0.62 5.62
C ILE A 38 -4.29 -0.69 6.85
N ASP A 39 -4.92 -1.84 7.08
CA ASP A 39 -5.80 -2.07 8.24
C ASP A 39 -5.03 -2.02 9.56
N SER A 40 -3.72 -2.28 9.54
CA SER A 40 -2.86 -2.20 10.72
C SER A 40 -2.45 -0.77 11.10
N ILE A 41 -2.72 0.23 10.25
CA ILE A 41 -2.36 1.63 10.53
C ILE A 41 -3.38 2.21 11.54
N PRO A 42 -2.97 2.53 12.77
CA PRO A 42 -3.87 3.10 13.76
C PRO A 42 -4.09 4.59 13.46
N GLY A 43 -5.36 5.03 13.46
CA GLY A 43 -5.72 6.43 13.28
C GLY A 43 -6.14 6.82 11.87
N ARG A 44 -7.03 6.04 11.24
CA ARG A 44 -7.86 6.61 10.18
C ARG A 44 -8.72 7.75 10.71
#